data_AF-A0A199VV38-F1
#
_entry.id   AF-A0A199VV38-F1
#
_cell.length_a   1.000
_cell.length_b   1.000
_cell.length_c   1.000
_cell.angle_alpha   90.00
_cell.angle_beta   90.00
_cell.angle_gamma   90.00
#
_symmetry.space_group_name_H-M   'P 1'
#
loop_
_entity.id
_entity.type
_entity.pdbx_description
1 polymer ?
#
loop_
_entity_poly.entity_id
_entity_poly.type
_entity_poly.pdbx_seq_one_letter_code
_entity_poly.pdbx_strand_id
1 'polypeptide(L)'
;MAGIAFGRFDDSFSFGSLKAYLAEFISTLLFVFAGLTGGAALDPTGLVAVAVCHGFALFVAVSIAANISGGHVNPADTPTHGVAAGVGAAEGVVMEIITTFALVYTVYATAADPKRGSLSTIAPIAIGLIVGANILAAGPFSGGSMNPARSFGPAVASGNFADNWIYWVGPLVGGGLAGIVYTYVFMCSDHAPVSASDYP
;
A
#
# COMPACT_ATOMS: atom_id res chain seq x y z
N MET A 1 5.94 3.06 23.58
CA MET A 1 6.57 3.25 22.26
C MET A 1 6.71 1.88 21.60
N ALA A 2 6.29 1.74 20.34
CA ALA A 2 6.63 0.57 19.53
C ALA A 2 7.98 0.82 18.83
N GLY A 3 8.94 -0.07 19.03
CA GLY A 3 10.23 -0.05 18.31
C GLY A 3 10.23 -1.05 17.16
N ILE A 4 11.30 -1.04 16.36
CA ILE A 4 11.52 -2.08 15.33
C ILE A 4 11.72 -3.43 16.05
N ALA A 5 10.87 -4.41 15.73
CA ALA A 5 10.94 -5.77 16.26
C ALA A 5 11.44 -6.73 15.17
N PHE A 6 12.54 -7.43 15.43
CA PHE A 6 13.14 -8.37 14.47
C PHE A 6 12.44 -9.75 14.41
N GLY A 7 11.52 -10.05 15.35
CA GLY A 7 10.80 -11.32 15.40
C GLY A 7 11.67 -12.53 15.78
N ARG A 8 11.17 -13.73 15.48
CA ARG A 8 11.86 -15.02 15.66
C ARG A 8 11.49 -15.97 14.52
N PHE A 9 12.40 -16.85 14.12
CA PHE A 9 12.15 -17.81 13.04
C PHE A 9 10.98 -18.75 13.34
N ASP A 10 10.83 -19.20 14.60
CA ASP A 10 9.75 -20.10 15.02
C ASP A 10 8.35 -19.48 14.78
N ASP A 11 8.23 -18.17 15.04
CA ASP A 11 7.01 -17.40 14.78
C ASP A 11 6.77 -17.25 13.26
N SER A 12 7.83 -16.94 12.50
CA SER A 12 7.77 -16.77 11.03
C SER A 12 7.44 -18.06 10.27
N PHE A 13 7.84 -19.23 10.76
CA PHE A 13 7.52 -20.53 10.14
C PHE A 13 6.28 -21.22 10.76
N SER A 14 5.57 -20.55 11.65
CA SER A 14 4.31 -21.06 12.22
C SER A 14 3.21 -21.20 11.17
N PHE A 15 2.24 -22.11 11.41
CA PHE A 15 1.05 -22.24 10.56
C PHE A 15 0.23 -20.95 10.41
N GLY A 16 0.30 -20.03 11.38
CA GLY A 16 -0.30 -18.70 11.27
C GLY A 16 0.39 -17.86 10.18
N SER A 17 1.71 -17.72 10.29
CA SER A 17 2.53 -16.96 9.34
C SER A 17 2.50 -17.57 7.93
N LEU A 18 2.56 -18.89 7.79
CA LEU A 18 2.43 -19.56 6.49
C LEU A 18 1.07 -19.29 5.81
N LYS A 19 -0.03 -19.25 6.59
CA LYS A 19 -1.35 -18.84 6.08
C LYS A 19 -1.38 -17.36 5.69
N ALA A 20 -0.71 -16.49 6.46
CA ALA A 20 -0.61 -15.07 6.15
C ALA A 20 0.15 -14.83 4.83
N TYR A 21 1.28 -15.50 4.62
CA TYR A 21 2.05 -15.41 3.37
C TYR A 21 1.24 -15.89 2.15
N LEU A 22 0.49 -16.99 2.30
CA LEU A 22 -0.39 -17.48 1.23
C LEU A 22 -1.55 -16.50 0.96
N ALA A 23 -2.11 -15.87 2.00
CA ALA A 23 -3.15 -14.87 1.85
C ALA A 23 -2.64 -13.61 1.13
N GLU A 24 -1.48 -13.06 1.50
CA GLU A 24 -0.85 -11.91 0.80
C GLU A 24 -0.49 -12.24 -0.65
N PHE A 25 -0.01 -13.46 -0.92
CA PHE A 25 0.27 -13.92 -2.29
C PHE A 25 -1.01 -13.96 -3.14
N ILE A 26 -2.08 -14.59 -2.65
CA ILE A 26 -3.35 -14.71 -3.38
C ILE A 26 -4.02 -13.34 -3.53
N SER A 27 -4.10 -12.55 -2.45
CA SER A 27 -4.76 -11.24 -2.49
C SER A 27 -4.04 -10.28 -3.45
N THR A 28 -2.71 -10.28 -3.45
CA THR A 28 -1.98 -9.40 -4.36
C THR A 28 -2.04 -9.90 -5.78
N LEU A 29 -1.93 -11.21 -6.05
CA LEU A 29 -2.12 -11.79 -7.39
C LEU A 29 -3.50 -11.43 -8.00
N LEU A 30 -4.54 -11.35 -7.17
CA LEU A 30 -5.88 -10.93 -7.61
C LEU A 30 -5.99 -9.42 -7.87
N PHE A 31 -5.42 -8.58 -6.98
CA PHE A 31 -5.33 -7.13 -7.20
C PHE A 31 -4.61 -6.80 -8.52
N VAL A 32 -3.50 -7.50 -8.74
CA VAL A 32 -2.65 -7.48 -9.94
C VAL A 32 -3.39 -7.85 -11.20
N PHE A 33 -4.00 -9.03 -11.21
CA PHE A 33 -4.62 -9.55 -12.42
C PHE A 33 -5.83 -8.70 -12.83
N ALA A 34 -6.56 -8.14 -11.86
CA ALA A 34 -7.58 -7.14 -12.13
C ALA A 34 -6.98 -5.86 -12.71
N GLY A 35 -5.96 -5.27 -12.07
CA GLY A 35 -5.32 -4.02 -12.49
C GLY A 35 -4.86 -4.01 -13.95
N LEU A 36 -4.29 -5.13 -14.43
CA LEU A 36 -3.91 -5.34 -15.83
C LEU A 36 -5.06 -5.21 -16.83
N THR A 37 -6.29 -5.59 -16.45
CA THR A 37 -7.45 -5.59 -17.36
C THR A 37 -8.08 -4.21 -17.57
N GLY A 38 -7.62 -3.18 -16.85
CA GLY A 38 -8.18 -1.81 -16.90
C GLY A 38 -8.05 -1.08 -18.25
N GLY A 39 -7.23 -1.59 -19.18
CA GLY A 39 -7.09 -1.08 -20.54
C GLY A 39 -5.75 -0.39 -20.81
N ALA A 40 -5.18 -0.64 -21.99
CA ALA A 40 -3.83 -0.19 -22.37
C ALA A 40 -3.75 1.25 -22.92
N ALA A 41 -4.83 2.04 -22.84
CA ALA A 41 -4.88 3.41 -23.34
C ALA A 41 -4.68 4.41 -22.19
N LEU A 42 -3.70 5.31 -22.33
CA LEU A 42 -3.49 6.45 -21.42
C LEU A 42 -4.37 7.67 -21.80
N ASP A 43 -5.57 7.41 -22.33
CA ASP A 43 -6.58 8.46 -22.55
C ASP A 43 -7.37 8.72 -21.25
N PRO A 44 -8.15 9.82 -21.16
CA PRO A 44 -8.94 10.11 -19.96
C PRO A 44 -9.93 9.00 -19.58
N THR A 45 -10.45 8.25 -20.55
CA THR A 45 -11.37 7.13 -20.33
C THR A 45 -10.64 5.93 -19.70
N GLY A 46 -9.51 5.53 -20.30
CA GLY A 46 -8.64 4.47 -19.79
C GLY A 46 -8.07 4.80 -18.41
N LEU A 47 -7.66 6.05 -18.15
CA LEU A 47 -7.19 6.48 -16.83
C LEU A 47 -8.26 6.28 -15.74
N VAL A 48 -9.52 6.64 -16.03
CA VAL A 48 -10.64 6.41 -15.10
C VAL A 48 -10.92 4.92 -14.92
N ALA A 49 -10.92 4.13 -16.00
CA ALA A 49 -11.11 2.69 -15.94
C ALA A 49 -10.04 1.99 -15.10
N VAL A 50 -8.76 2.31 -15.32
CA VAL A 50 -7.61 1.80 -14.56
C VAL A 50 -7.70 2.20 -13.09
N ALA A 51 -8.02 3.46 -12.77
CA ALA A 51 -8.16 3.94 -11.41
C ALA A 51 -9.30 3.25 -10.63
N VAL A 52 -10.49 3.14 -11.25
CA VAL A 52 -11.65 2.46 -10.66
C VAL A 52 -11.38 0.97 -10.48
N CYS A 53 -10.74 0.33 -11.47
CA CYS A 53 -10.35 -1.08 -11.41
C CYS A 53 -9.39 -1.35 -10.24
N HIS A 54 -8.27 -0.63 -10.16
CA HIS A 54 -7.30 -0.79 -9.07
C HIS A 54 -7.91 -0.48 -7.70
N GLY A 55 -8.75 0.54 -7.59
CA GLY A 55 -9.38 0.92 -6.32
C GLY A 55 -10.33 -0.16 -5.78
N PHE A 56 -11.19 -0.72 -6.63
CA PHE A 56 -12.07 -1.82 -6.22
C PHE A 56 -11.33 -3.15 -6.06
N ALA A 57 -10.32 -3.44 -6.90
CA ALA A 57 -9.51 -4.63 -6.78
C ALA A 57 -8.73 -4.66 -5.45
N LEU A 58 -8.15 -3.52 -5.04
CA LEU A 58 -7.48 -3.40 -3.76
C LEU A 58 -8.45 -3.48 -2.58
N PHE A 59 -9.61 -2.82 -2.67
CA PHE A 59 -10.67 -2.96 -1.65
C PHE A 59 -11.04 -4.43 -1.41
N VAL A 60 -11.27 -5.20 -2.48
CA VAL A 60 -11.59 -6.64 -2.37
C VAL A 60 -10.40 -7.42 -1.80
N ALA A 61 -9.19 -7.20 -2.32
CA ALA A 61 -7.98 -7.89 -1.89
C ALA A 61 -7.65 -7.67 -0.40
N VAL A 62 -7.79 -6.43 0.10
CA VAL A 62 -7.64 -6.10 1.52
C VAL A 62 -8.75 -6.79 2.32
N SER A 63 -10.01 -6.73 1.85
CA SER A 63 -11.16 -7.32 2.55
C SER A 63 -11.05 -8.83 2.76
N ILE A 64 -10.53 -9.57 1.78
CA ILE A 64 -10.36 -11.04 1.89
C ILE A 64 -9.14 -11.44 2.73
N ALA A 65 -8.12 -10.59 2.83
CA ALA A 65 -6.87 -10.88 3.52
C ALA A 65 -6.77 -10.31 4.95
N ALA A 66 -7.54 -9.26 5.28
CA ALA A 66 -7.47 -8.55 6.56
C ALA A 66 -7.48 -9.46 7.80
N ASN A 67 -8.39 -10.43 7.84
CA ASN A 67 -8.56 -11.37 8.95
C ASN A 67 -7.58 -12.58 8.93
N ILE A 68 -6.61 -12.59 8.02
CA ILE A 68 -5.62 -13.69 7.86
C ILE A 68 -4.19 -13.16 7.96
N SER A 69 -3.89 -12.02 7.33
CA SER A 69 -2.54 -11.45 7.23
C SER A 69 -2.45 -9.96 7.62
N GLY A 70 -3.58 -9.30 7.90
CA GLY A 70 -3.68 -7.84 7.95
C GLY A 70 -4.05 -7.20 6.61
N GLY A 71 -3.87 -7.91 5.49
CA GLY A 71 -4.26 -7.46 4.15
C GLY A 71 -3.42 -6.29 3.63
N HIS A 72 -2.11 -6.48 3.51
CA HIS A 72 -1.17 -5.46 3.04
C HIS A 72 -1.17 -5.31 1.50
N VAL A 73 -1.42 -6.40 0.77
CA VAL A 73 -1.64 -6.47 -0.69
C VAL A 73 -0.51 -5.80 -1.51
N ASN A 74 0.72 -6.17 -1.18
CA ASN A 74 1.94 -5.62 -1.77
C ASN A 74 3.00 -6.73 -1.84
N PRO A 75 2.87 -7.67 -2.82
CA PRO A 75 3.56 -7.45 -4.11
C PRO A 75 2.93 -8.07 -5.41
N ALA A 76 2.84 -7.36 -6.58
CA ALA A 76 3.21 -7.94 -7.92
C ALA A 76 3.13 -7.15 -9.28
N ASP A 77 2.18 -6.24 -9.68
CA ASP A 77 2.01 -5.89 -11.15
C ASP A 77 1.55 -4.48 -11.67
N THR A 78 2.22 -4.05 -12.76
CA THR A 78 2.22 -2.87 -13.69
C THR A 78 2.20 -1.43 -13.15
N PRO A 79 3.10 -0.54 -13.62
CA PRO A 79 3.00 0.05 -14.97
C PRO A 79 3.89 -0.59 -16.05
N THR A 80 3.53 -0.48 -17.33
CA THR A 80 4.28 -1.08 -18.46
C THR A 80 5.55 -0.32 -18.85
N HIS A 81 5.57 0.99 -18.65
CA HIS A 81 6.68 1.89 -18.95
C HIS A 81 6.94 2.79 -17.73
N GLY A 82 8.10 3.45 -17.68
CA GLY A 82 8.52 4.29 -16.55
C GLY A 82 7.74 5.61 -16.42
N VAL A 83 8.41 6.64 -15.89
CA VAL A 83 7.86 8.00 -15.81
C VAL A 83 7.45 8.50 -17.20
N ALA A 84 6.38 9.29 -17.27
CA ALA A 84 5.80 9.76 -18.52
C ALA A 84 6.79 10.63 -19.32
N ALA A 85 6.69 10.63 -20.65
CA ALA A 85 7.63 11.34 -21.51
C ALA A 85 7.67 12.85 -21.19
N GLY A 86 8.83 13.32 -20.71
CA GLY A 86 9.03 14.70 -20.25
C GLY A 86 8.99 14.90 -18.73
N VAL A 87 8.63 13.87 -17.96
CA VAL A 87 8.77 13.84 -16.49
C VAL A 87 10.17 13.34 -16.13
N GLY A 88 10.87 14.07 -15.26
CA GLY A 88 12.18 13.65 -14.75
C GLY A 88 12.06 12.59 -13.66
N ALA A 89 13.15 11.85 -13.43
CA ALA A 89 13.17 10.78 -12.44
C ALA A 89 12.98 11.28 -11.00
N ALA A 90 13.41 12.51 -10.69
CA ALA A 90 13.23 13.12 -9.37
C ALA A 90 11.75 13.46 -9.11
N GLU A 91 11.07 14.01 -10.12
CA GLU A 91 9.65 14.32 -10.12
C GLU A 91 8.80 13.05 -9.98
N GLY A 92 9.19 11.96 -10.67
CA GLY A 92 8.61 10.63 -10.47
C GLY A 92 8.77 10.12 -9.04
N VAL A 93 9.98 10.17 -8.47
CA VAL A 93 10.24 9.78 -7.06
C VAL A 93 9.39 10.61 -6.10
N VAL A 94 9.31 11.94 -6.28
CA VAL A 94 8.51 12.82 -5.42
C VAL A 94 7.01 12.48 -5.52
N MET A 95 6.49 12.20 -6.71
CA MET A 95 5.08 11.81 -6.87
C MET A 95 4.78 10.49 -6.16
N GLU A 96 5.66 9.49 -6.30
CA GLU A 96 5.53 8.20 -5.62
C GLU A 96 5.70 8.28 -4.09
N ILE A 97 6.54 9.20 -3.58
CA ILE A 97 6.60 9.50 -2.13
C ILE A 97 5.25 10.01 -1.64
N ILE A 98 4.64 10.99 -2.33
CA ILE A 98 3.40 11.64 -1.90
C ILE A 98 2.22 10.68 -1.93
N THR A 99 2.05 9.92 -3.03
CA THR A 99 0.93 8.96 -3.15
C THR A 99 1.08 7.80 -2.17
N THR A 100 2.28 7.27 -1.99
CA THR A 100 2.50 6.19 -1.02
C THR A 100 2.36 6.66 0.42
N PHE A 101 2.78 7.90 0.73
CA PHE A 101 2.51 8.50 2.03
C PHE A 101 1.00 8.54 2.30
N ALA A 102 0.19 9.02 1.35
CA ALA A 102 -1.26 9.08 1.51
C ALA A 102 -1.90 7.68 1.68
N LEU A 103 -1.43 6.68 0.92
CA LEU A 103 -1.86 5.29 1.08
C LEU A 103 -1.53 4.74 2.46
N VAL A 104 -0.25 4.77 2.87
CA VAL A 104 0.20 4.17 4.14
C VAL A 104 -0.36 4.94 5.34
N TYR A 105 -0.50 6.27 5.26
CA TYR A 105 -1.19 7.06 6.28
C TYR A 105 -2.66 6.63 6.42
N THR A 106 -3.35 6.31 5.31
CA THR A 106 -4.72 5.78 5.33
C THR A 106 -4.78 4.41 6.00
N VAL A 107 -3.81 3.51 5.72
CA VAL A 107 -3.69 2.21 6.42
C VAL A 107 -3.50 2.41 7.93
N TYR A 108 -2.60 3.31 8.35
CA TYR A 108 -2.38 3.60 9.76
C TYR A 108 -3.65 4.15 10.45
N ALA A 109 -4.29 5.15 9.85
CA ALA A 109 -5.47 5.82 10.41
C ALA A 109 -6.72 4.93 10.48
N THR A 110 -6.89 4.00 9.53
CA THR A 110 -8.12 3.20 9.42
C THR A 110 -7.96 1.77 9.91
N ALA A 111 -6.78 1.15 9.81
CA ALA A 111 -6.55 -0.24 10.18
C ALA A 111 -5.62 -0.43 11.39
N ALA A 112 -4.53 0.36 11.51
CA ALA A 112 -3.50 0.10 12.53
C ALA A 112 -3.80 0.73 13.91
N ASP A 113 -4.19 2.01 13.97
CA ASP A 113 -4.32 2.76 15.23
C ASP A 113 -5.35 2.11 16.18
N PRO A 114 -5.01 1.73 17.42
CA PRO A 114 -5.98 1.28 18.43
C PRO A 114 -7.13 2.26 18.66
N LYS A 115 -6.92 3.57 18.45
CA LYS A 115 -7.93 4.63 18.61
C LYS A 115 -8.91 4.74 17.42
N ARG A 116 -8.72 3.98 16.33
CA ARG A 116 -9.48 4.05 15.06
C ARG A 116 -11.01 3.92 15.18
N GLY A 117 -11.51 3.24 16.21
CA GLY A 117 -12.93 3.00 16.41
C GLY A 117 -13.63 2.41 15.16
N SER A 118 -14.72 3.03 14.73
CA SER A 118 -15.52 2.62 13.57
C SER A 118 -14.82 2.76 12.21
N LEU A 119 -13.67 3.45 12.12
CA LEU A 119 -12.90 3.53 10.88
C LEU A 119 -12.39 2.15 10.43
N SER A 120 -12.20 1.22 11.36
CA SER A 120 -11.83 -0.17 11.07
C SER A 120 -12.82 -0.88 10.14
N THR A 121 -14.11 -0.60 10.26
CA THR A 121 -15.17 -1.17 9.40
C THR A 121 -15.06 -0.70 7.95
N ILE A 122 -14.54 0.51 7.72
CA ILE A 122 -14.38 1.10 6.37
C ILE A 122 -12.92 1.07 5.88
N ALA A 123 -11.99 0.50 6.64
CA ALA A 123 -10.57 0.51 6.28
C ALA A 123 -10.29 -0.09 4.89
N PRO A 124 -10.85 -1.26 4.50
CA PRO A 124 -10.58 -1.81 3.17
C PRO A 124 -11.06 -0.91 2.02
N ILE A 125 -12.22 -0.27 2.16
CA ILE A 125 -12.76 0.61 1.11
C ILE A 125 -12.05 1.96 1.10
N ALA A 126 -11.62 2.49 2.25
CA ALA A 126 -10.77 3.69 2.30
C ALA A 126 -9.41 3.45 1.63
N ILE A 127 -8.76 2.31 1.92
CA ILE A 127 -7.48 1.90 1.33
C ILE A 127 -7.61 1.68 -0.19
N GLY A 128 -8.72 1.07 -0.66
CA GLY A 128 -9.00 0.95 -2.09
C GLY A 128 -9.22 2.31 -2.77
N LEU A 129 -10.09 3.16 -2.22
CA LEU A 129 -10.44 4.44 -2.84
C LEU A 129 -9.27 5.43 -2.87
N ILE A 130 -8.37 5.45 -1.89
CA ILE A 130 -7.19 6.32 -1.95
C ILE A 130 -6.21 5.90 -3.06
N VAL A 131 -6.07 4.60 -3.37
CA VAL A 131 -5.29 4.14 -4.53
C VAL A 131 -5.94 4.54 -5.84
N GLY A 132 -7.28 4.42 -5.97
CA GLY A 132 -8.00 4.92 -7.14
C GLY A 132 -7.80 6.42 -7.35
N ALA A 133 -7.97 7.23 -6.29
CA ALA A 133 -7.76 8.68 -6.34
C ALA A 133 -6.31 9.05 -6.69
N ASN A 134 -5.33 8.36 -6.10
CA ASN A 134 -3.92 8.57 -6.41
C ASN A 134 -3.55 8.18 -7.85
N ILE A 135 -4.18 7.17 -8.44
CA ILE A 135 -3.98 6.83 -9.86
C ILE A 135 -4.56 7.92 -10.78
N LEU A 136 -5.72 8.49 -10.46
CA LEU A 136 -6.26 9.64 -11.21
C LEU A 136 -5.30 10.85 -11.18
N ALA A 137 -4.60 11.07 -10.05
CA ALA A 137 -3.67 12.18 -9.88
C ALA A 137 -2.27 11.92 -10.47
N ALA A 138 -1.71 10.72 -10.28
CA ALA A 138 -0.32 10.38 -10.61
C ALA A 138 -0.15 9.54 -11.88
N GLY A 139 -1.22 8.90 -12.37
CA GLY A 139 -1.21 8.06 -13.58
C GLY A 139 -0.55 8.73 -14.79
N PRO A 140 -0.90 9.98 -15.14
CA PRO A 140 -0.28 10.72 -16.26
C PRO A 140 1.20 11.10 -16.07
N PHE A 141 1.80 10.89 -14.89
CA PHE A 141 3.14 11.36 -14.55
C PHE A 141 4.11 10.22 -14.18
N SER A 142 3.71 9.36 -13.25
CA SER A 142 4.50 8.22 -12.76
C SER A 142 3.83 6.86 -13.01
N GLY A 143 2.59 6.82 -13.49
CA GLY A 143 1.75 5.61 -13.48
C GLY A 143 1.10 5.30 -12.13
N GLY A 144 1.39 6.10 -11.08
CA GLY A 144 0.81 6.00 -9.74
C GLY A 144 1.03 4.64 -9.08
N SER A 145 2.29 4.22 -8.92
CA SER A 145 2.62 2.86 -8.49
C SER A 145 2.22 2.56 -7.04
N MET A 146 2.67 3.39 -6.09
CA MET A 146 2.47 3.29 -4.64
C MET A 146 2.99 2.01 -3.96
N ASN A 147 3.57 1.09 -4.72
CA ASN A 147 3.72 -0.31 -4.33
C ASN A 147 4.91 -0.87 -5.15
N PRO A 148 6.11 -1.06 -4.56
CA PRO A 148 7.31 -1.36 -5.34
C PRO A 148 7.18 -2.57 -6.24
N ALA A 149 6.47 -3.57 -5.74
CA ALA A 149 6.27 -4.78 -6.49
C ALA A 149 5.12 -4.68 -7.50
N ARG A 150 4.17 -3.73 -7.37
CA ARG A 150 3.31 -3.29 -8.48
C ARG A 150 4.18 -3.01 -9.70
N SER A 151 5.22 -2.20 -9.56
CA SER A 151 6.13 -1.97 -10.69
C SER A 151 7.08 -3.13 -11.03
N PHE A 152 7.24 -4.17 -10.19
CA PHE A 152 8.27 -5.20 -10.38
C PHE A 152 7.87 -6.34 -11.33
N GLY A 153 6.68 -6.94 -11.18
CA GLY A 153 6.34 -8.17 -11.91
C GLY A 153 6.40 -8.03 -13.44
N PRO A 154 5.90 -6.94 -14.04
CA PRO A 154 6.02 -6.70 -15.48
C PRO A 154 7.39 -6.22 -15.93
N ALA A 155 8.21 -5.65 -15.04
CA ALA A 155 9.61 -5.46 -15.35
C ALA A 155 10.30 -6.82 -15.55
N VAL A 156 9.95 -7.83 -14.74
CA VAL A 156 10.33 -9.23 -14.97
C VAL A 156 9.67 -9.80 -16.24
N ALA A 157 8.36 -9.67 -16.42
CA ALA A 157 7.62 -10.32 -17.51
C ALA A 157 7.90 -9.74 -18.91
N SER A 158 8.24 -8.44 -19.00
CA SER A 158 8.67 -7.78 -20.23
C SER A 158 10.19 -7.74 -20.41
N GLY A 159 10.96 -8.07 -19.37
CA GLY A 159 12.42 -7.89 -19.31
C GLY A 159 12.89 -6.44 -19.21
N ASN A 160 11.99 -5.46 -19.07
CA ASN A 160 12.31 -4.04 -19.05
C ASN A 160 12.32 -3.45 -17.63
N PHE A 161 13.50 -3.14 -17.12
CA PHE A 161 13.71 -2.52 -15.79
C PHE A 161 14.01 -1.02 -15.86
N ALA A 162 13.76 -0.35 -16.99
CA ALA A 162 13.94 1.09 -17.13
C ALA A 162 13.17 1.85 -16.02
N ASP A 163 13.89 2.72 -15.30
CA ASP A 163 13.40 3.52 -14.17
C ASP A 163 12.69 2.75 -13.03
N ASN A 164 12.78 1.41 -13.01
CA ASN A 164 12.08 0.59 -12.02
C ASN A 164 12.44 0.98 -10.57
N TRP A 165 13.68 1.41 -10.35
CA TRP A 165 14.22 1.88 -9.07
C TRP A 165 13.41 3.03 -8.46
N ILE A 166 12.76 3.89 -9.26
CA ILE A 166 11.89 4.99 -8.79
C ILE A 166 10.77 4.43 -7.90
N TYR A 167 10.19 3.32 -8.34
CA TYR A 167 9.09 2.65 -7.66
C TYR A 167 9.53 1.82 -6.45
N TRP A 168 10.84 1.61 -6.25
CA TRP A 168 11.35 1.14 -4.96
C TRP A 168 11.61 2.32 -4.02
N VAL A 169 12.39 3.31 -4.47
CA VAL A 169 12.82 4.45 -3.63
C VAL A 169 11.63 5.29 -3.17
N GLY A 170 10.76 5.70 -4.09
CA GLY A 170 9.64 6.60 -3.78
C GLY A 170 8.66 6.00 -2.76
N PRO A 171 8.11 4.81 -3.02
CA PRO A 171 7.18 4.16 -2.10
C PRO A 171 7.79 3.71 -0.76
N LEU A 172 9.05 3.25 -0.72
CA LEU A 172 9.71 2.91 0.55
C LEU A 172 9.93 4.16 1.41
N VAL A 173 10.31 5.29 0.80
CA VAL A 173 10.46 6.58 1.52
C VAL A 173 9.09 7.12 1.95
N GLY A 174 8.09 7.16 1.06
CA GLY A 174 6.74 7.64 1.38
C GLY A 174 6.05 6.84 2.48
N GLY A 175 6.12 5.51 2.40
CA GLY A 175 5.57 4.61 3.42
C GLY A 175 6.31 4.69 4.76
N GLY A 176 7.65 4.78 4.73
CA GLY A 176 8.46 5.01 5.92
C GLY A 176 8.13 6.33 6.62
N LEU A 177 8.01 7.42 5.86
CA LEU A 177 7.61 8.73 6.37
C LEU A 177 6.19 8.69 6.96
N ALA A 178 5.23 8.04 6.31
CA ALA A 178 3.87 7.90 6.85
C ALA A 178 3.84 7.11 8.17
N GLY A 179 4.57 5.99 8.25
CA GLY A 179 4.68 5.21 9.48
C GLY A 179 5.33 5.99 10.62
N ILE A 180 6.38 6.76 10.34
CA ILE A 180 7.02 7.66 11.32
C ILE A 180 6.03 8.73 11.77
N VAL A 181 5.46 9.52 10.85
CA VAL A 181 4.55 10.62 11.18
C VAL A 181 3.35 10.12 11.97
N TYR A 182 2.71 9.03 11.55
CA TYR A 182 1.53 8.53 12.25
C TYR A 182 1.87 7.98 13.64
N THR A 183 2.94 7.17 13.75
CA THR A 183 3.31 6.53 15.01
C THR A 183 3.74 7.54 16.07
N TYR A 184 4.57 8.53 15.70
CA TYR A 184 5.13 9.49 16.65
C TYR A 184 4.19 10.67 16.97
N VAL A 185 3.29 11.07 16.05
CA VAL A 185 2.39 12.22 16.27
C VAL A 185 1.01 11.80 16.81
N PHE A 186 0.43 10.69 16.33
CA PHE A 186 -0.97 10.32 16.61
C PHE A 186 -1.12 9.09 17.52
N MET A 187 -0.29 8.06 17.32
CA MET A 187 -0.27 6.86 18.16
C MET A 187 0.59 6.98 19.42
N CYS A 188 1.13 8.18 19.71
CA CYS A 188 1.78 8.44 20.99
C CYS A 188 0.81 8.08 22.13
N SER A 189 1.32 7.28 23.07
CA SER A 189 0.53 6.65 24.11
C SER A 189 0.73 7.40 25.42
N ASP A 190 -0.23 8.24 25.79
CA ASP A 190 -0.26 8.88 27.11
C ASP A 190 -0.25 7.80 28.19
N HIS A 191 0.86 7.71 28.93
CA HIS A 191 0.95 6.83 30.09
C HIS A 191 0.23 7.50 31.26
N ALA A 192 -1.10 7.50 31.21
CA ALA A 192 -1.91 7.81 32.38
C ALA A 192 -1.51 6.83 33.49
N PRO A 193 -0.98 7.31 34.64
CA PRO A 193 -0.65 6.43 35.75
C PRO A 193 -1.95 5.79 36.27
N VAL A 194 -1.90 4.49 36.54
CA VAL A 194 -3.04 3.74 37.11
C VAL A 194 -3.45 4.41 38.42
N SER A 195 -4.76 4.59 38.63
CA SER A 195 -5.24 5.24 39.84
C SER A 195 -4.95 4.36 41.06
N ALA A 196 -4.55 4.98 42.17
CA ALA A 196 -4.33 4.27 43.42
C ALA A 196 -5.64 3.65 44.00
N SER A 197 -6.81 3.99 43.43
CA SER A 197 -8.10 3.33 43.71
C SER A 197 -8.23 1.92 43.14
N ASP A 198 -7.36 1.54 42.19
CA ASP A 198 -7.58 0.36 41.34
C ASP A 198 -6.80 -0.88 41.86
N TYR A 199 -6.22 -0.76 43.07
CA TYR A 199 -5.62 -1.88 43.81
C TYR A 199 -6.67 -2.57 44.70
N PRO A 200 -6.82 -3.91 44.61
CA PRO A 200 -7.70 -4.70 45.45
C PRO A 200 -7.10 -5.05 46.84
#